data_AF-A0A6J6S562-F1
#
_entry.id   AF-A0A6J6S562-F1
#
_cell.length_a   1.000
_cell.length_b   1.000
_cell.length_c   1.000
_cell.angle_alpha   90.00
_cell.angle_beta   90.00
_cell.angle_gamma   90.00
#
_symmetry.space_group_name_H-M   'P 1'
#
loop_
_entity.id
_entity.type
_entity.pdbx_description
1 polymer ?
#
loop_
_entity_poly.entity_id
_entity_poly.type
_entity_poly.pdbx_seq_one_letter_code
_entity_poly.pdbx_strand_id
1 'polypeptide(L)' 'MAEKKVTGPASYFPSIEKKYGKSIEHWMKELKKVSKLAHMEQVAHLKDKFEMGHGHANALVAYFRQKNGL' A
#
# COMPACT_ATOMS: atom_id res chain seq x y z
N MET A 1 26.00 -1.17 7.72
CA MET A 1 25.06 -0.75 6.66
C MET A 1 23.96 0.09 7.32
N ALA A 2 23.68 1.30 6.83
CA ALA A 2 22.69 2.19 7.46
C ALA A 2 21.27 1.68 7.17
N GLU A 3 20.69 1.00 8.16
CA GLU A 3 19.26 0.69 8.21
C GLU A 3 18.53 2.02 8.32
N LYS A 4 18.15 2.62 7.18
CA LYS A 4 17.20 3.74 7.17
C LYS A 4 15.98 3.25 7.93
N LYS A 5 15.78 3.73 9.15
CA LYS A 5 14.52 3.59 9.88
C LYS A 5 13.44 4.15 8.95
N VAL A 6 12.83 3.28 8.17
CA VAL A 6 11.61 3.60 7.44
C VAL A 6 10.62 3.91 8.55
N THR A 7 10.33 5.18 8.73
CA THR A 7 9.30 5.66 9.64
C THR A 7 8.04 5.89 8.81
N GLY A 8 6.88 5.50 9.34
CA GLY A 8 5.59 5.68 8.68
C GLY A 8 5.13 4.45 7.85
N PRO A 9 4.17 4.63 6.91
CA PRO A 9 3.54 3.50 6.21
C PRO A 9 4.52 2.61 5.43
N ALA A 10 5.68 3.14 5.03
CA ALA A 10 6.73 2.39 4.36
C ALA A 10 7.38 1.30 5.23
N SER A 11 7.28 1.36 6.57
CA SER A 11 7.79 0.30 7.45
C SER A 11 7.08 -1.04 7.24
N TYR A 12 5.84 -1.01 6.73
CA TYR A 12 5.05 -2.21 6.46
C TYR A 12 5.43 -2.89 5.15
N PHE A 13 6.18 -2.21 4.27
CA PHE A 13 6.47 -2.69 2.92
C PHE A 13 7.19 -4.04 2.89
N PRO A 14 8.28 -4.26 3.66
CA PRO A 14 8.95 -5.56 3.69
C PRO A 14 8.00 -6.70 4.11
N SER A 15 7.09 -6.41 5.05
CA SER A 15 6.11 -7.40 5.52
C SER A 15 5.02 -7.68 4.49
N ILE A 16 4.59 -6.66 3.75
CA ILE A 16 3.61 -6.77 2.66
C ILE A 16 4.19 -7.58 1.51
N GLU A 17 5.41 -7.26 1.06
CA GLU A 17 6.08 -7.98 -0.03
C GLU A 17 6.31 -9.44 0.37
N LYS A 18 6.75 -9.69 1.61
CA LYS A 18 6.94 -11.05 2.13
C LYS A 18 5.63 -11.84 2.25
N LYS A 19 4.53 -11.18 2.66
CA LYS A 19 3.24 -11.84 2.87
C LYS A 19 2.49 -12.12 1.57
N TYR A 20 2.51 -11.19 0.63
CA TYR A 20 1.71 -11.26 -0.61
C TYR A 20 2.55 -11.58 -1.85
N GLY A 21 3.88 -11.67 -1.73
CA GLY A 21 4.79 -12.09 -2.80
C GLY A 21 4.92 -11.11 -3.97
N LYS A 22 4.43 -9.87 -3.82
CA LYS A 22 4.48 -8.85 -4.88
C LYS A 22 5.15 -7.58 -4.39
N SER A 23 5.96 -6.98 -5.26
CA SER A 23 6.69 -5.76 -4.95
C SER A 23 5.78 -4.56 -4.70
N ILE A 24 6.25 -3.56 -3.95
CA ILE A 24 5.49 -2.31 -3.70
C ILE A 24 5.06 -1.61 -4.99
N GLU A 25 5.89 -1.63 -6.02
CA GLU A 25 5.53 -1.04 -7.33
C GLU A 25 4.29 -1.70 -7.96
N HIS A 26 4.10 -3.00 -7.77
CA HIS A 26 2.89 -3.69 -8.22
C HIS A 26 1.66 -3.11 -7.50
N TRP A 27 1.74 -2.97 -6.18
CA TRP A 27 0.64 -2.40 -5.39
C TRP A 27 0.32 -0.95 -5.75
N MET A 28 1.35 -0.13 -5.99
CA MET A 28 1.16 1.25 -6.45
C MET A 28 0.49 1.30 -7.84
N LYS A 29 0.79 0.36 -8.74
CA LYS A 29 0.11 0.23 -10.04
C LYS A 29 -1.36 -0.15 -9.88
N GLU A 30 -1.69 -1.07 -8.98
CA GLU A 30 -3.09 -1.42 -8.69
C GLU A 30 -3.84 -0.22 -8.10
N LEU A 31 -3.24 0.47 -7.12
CA LEU A 31 -3.81 1.69 -6.54
C LEU A 31 -3.95 2.83 -7.55
N LYS A 32 -3.07 2.90 -8.55
CA LYS A 32 -3.19 3.87 -9.65
C LYS A 32 -4.45 3.66 -10.49
N LYS A 33 -4.94 2.43 -10.63
CA LYS A 33 -6.20 2.14 -11.35
C LYS A 33 -7.41 2.68 -10.59
N VAL A 34 -7.33 2.69 -9.26
CA VAL A 34 -8.37 3.19 -8.35
C VAL A 34 -7.99 4.54 -7.72
N SER A 35 -7.08 5.30 -8.32
CA SER A 35 -6.55 6.55 -7.75
C SER A 35 -7.62 7.62 -7.55
N LYS A 36 -8.66 7.58 -8.38
CA LYS A 36 -9.83 8.48 -8.36
C LYS A 36 -10.85 8.16 -7.26
N LEU A 37 -10.75 6.98 -6.63
CA LEU A 37 -11.67 6.57 -5.57
C LEU A 37 -11.27 7.17 -4.22
N ALA A 38 -12.22 7.19 -3.29
CA ALA A 38 -11.93 7.62 -1.92
C ALA A 38 -10.93 6.67 -1.24
N HIS A 39 -10.20 7.18 -0.23
CA HIS A 39 -9.21 6.39 0.53
C HIS A 39 -9.77 5.03 0.98
N MET A 40 -10.97 5.02 1.55
CA MET A 40 -11.61 3.80 2.05
C MET A 40 -11.95 2.81 0.93
N GLU A 41 -12.32 3.29 -0.25
CA GLU A 41 -12.59 2.44 -1.41
C GLU A 41 -11.30 1.84 -1.98
N GLN A 42 -10.19 2.59 -1.96
CA GLN A 42 -8.86 2.07 -2.33
C GLN A 42 -8.42 0.97 -1.36
N VAL A 43 -8.66 1.16 -0.06
CA VAL A 43 -8.40 0.13 0.96
C VAL A 43 -9.29 -1.10 0.71
N ALA A 44 -10.58 -0.90 0.47
CA ALA A 44 -11.51 -1.99 0.16
C ALA A 44 -11.10 -2.75 -1.10
N HIS A 45 -10.62 -2.07 -2.15
CA HIS A 45 -10.13 -2.70 -3.37
C HIS A 45 -8.97 -3.66 -3.08
N LEU A 46 -7.99 -3.25 -2.27
CA LEU A 46 -6.88 -4.13 -1.89
C LEU A 46 -7.34 -5.31 -1.02
N LYS A 47 -8.30 -5.08 -0.13
CA LYS A 47 -8.88 -6.12 0.71
C LYS A 47 -9.65 -7.15 -0.12
N ASP A 48 -10.47 -6.71 -1.06
CA ASP A 48 -11.36 -7.57 -1.86
C ASP A 48 -10.58 -8.33 -2.94
N LYS A 49 -9.69 -7.64 -3.67
CA LYS A 49 -8.94 -8.25 -4.78
C LYS A 49 -7.77 -9.12 -4.35
N PHE A 50 -7.17 -8.83 -3.20
CA PHE A 50 -5.91 -9.45 -2.79
C PHE A 50 -5.96 -9.97 -1.35
N GLU A 51 -7.16 -10.02 -0.76
CA GLU A 51 -7.40 -10.52 0.61
C GLU A 51 -6.47 -9.83 1.63
N MET A 52 -6.13 -8.58 1.34
CA MET A 52 -5.13 -7.85 2.11
C MET A 52 -5.71 -7.44 3.47
N GLY A 53 -4.97 -7.67 4.55
CA GLY A 53 -5.36 -7.20 5.88
C GLY A 53 -5.49 -5.68 5.97
N HIS A 54 -6.38 -5.18 6.83
CA HIS A 54 -6.71 -3.74 6.92
C HIS A 54 -5.48 -2.84 7.14
N GLY A 55 -4.59 -3.20 8.07
CA GLY A 55 -3.36 -2.43 8.33
C GLY A 55 -2.42 -2.36 7.11
N HIS A 56 -2.27 -3.46 6.37
CA HIS A 56 -1.43 -3.53 5.18
C HIS A 56 -2.02 -2.70 4.02
N ALA A 57 -3.32 -2.83 3.79
CA ALA A 57 -4.02 -2.07 2.77
C ALA A 57 -3.98 -0.56 3.09
N ASN A 58 -4.24 -0.18 4.33
CA ASN A 58 -4.19 1.21 4.76
C ASN A 58 -2.78 1.82 4.60
N ALA A 59 -1.71 1.07 4.94
CA ALA A 59 -0.35 1.55 4.77
C ALA A 59 -0.01 1.85 3.30
N LEU A 60 -0.38 0.96 2.37
CA LEU A 60 -0.16 1.18 0.93
C LEU A 60 -0.95 2.37 0.41
N VAL A 61 -2.23 2.48 0.78
CA VAL A 61 -3.09 3.58 0.33
C VAL A 61 -2.60 4.91 0.88
N ALA A 62 -2.29 4.99 2.18
CA ALA A 62 -1.76 6.20 2.79
C ALA A 62 -0.47 6.67 2.11
N TYR A 63 0.48 5.75 1.87
CA TYR A 63 1.71 6.09 1.15
C TYR A 63 1.44 6.51 -0.29
N PHE A 64 0.56 5.79 -1.01
CA PHE A 64 0.22 6.10 -2.39
C PHE A 64 -0.40 7.49 -2.50
N ARG A 65 -1.38 7.82 -1.65
CA ARG A 65 -2.05 9.12 -1.65
C ARG A 65 -1.09 10.24 -1.29
N GLN A 66 -0.27 10.07 -0.25
CA GLN A 66 0.75 11.05 0.12
C GLN A 66 1.75 11.29 -1.02
N LYS A 67 2.14 10.23 -1.75
CA LYS A 67 3.08 10.32 -2.88
C LYS A 67 2.46 10.98 -4.12
N ASN A 68 1.16 10.84 -4.34
CA ASN A 68 0.47 11.37 -5.53
C ASN A 68 -0.31 12.67 -5.25
N GLY A 69 -0.32 13.16 -4.00
CA GLY A 69 -1.04 14.38 -3.61
C GLY A 69 -2.56 14.24 -3.67
N LEU A 70 -3.09 13.06 -3.34
CA LEU A 70 -4.53 12.72 -3.43
C LEU A 70 -5.30 12.89 -2.11
#